data_AF-A0A7S3MDL6-F1
#
_entry.id   AF-A0A7S3MDL6-F1
#
_cell.length_a   1.000
_cell.length_b   1.000
_cell.length_c   1.000
_cell.angle_alpha   90.00
_cell.angle_beta   90.00
_cell.angle_gamma   90.00
#
_symmetry.space_group_name_H-M   'P 1'
#
loop_
_entity.id
_entity.type
_entity.pdbx_description
1 polymer ?
#
loop_
_entity_poly.entity_id
_entity_poly.type
_entity_poly.pdbx_seq_one_letter_code
_entity_poly.pdbx_strand_id
1 'polypeptide(L)'
;DYRQVVAMRDTMCSSLQASMKFQDISADVVRSRALSIGKILLDHNIIGMSGLYNCTAALVETVVAHPEYACQGETFEIASTALSTVLAQGTSLPSALLEGVTRAIS
;
A
#
# COMPACT_ATOMS: atom_id res chain seq x y z
N ASP A 1 -17.66 -14.67 -6.78
CA ASP A 1 -18.44 -14.14 -5.65
C ASP A 1 -17.72 -12.90 -5.12
N TYR A 2 -18.37 -11.73 -5.14
CA TYR A 2 -17.77 -10.44 -4.75
C TYR A 2 -17.19 -10.47 -3.32
N ARG A 3 -17.87 -11.15 -2.39
CA ARG A 3 -17.41 -11.24 -0.99
C ARG A 3 -16.13 -12.05 -0.84
N GLN A 4 -15.95 -13.08 -1.67
CA GLN A 4 -14.73 -13.88 -1.68
C GLN A 4 -13.52 -13.08 -2.19
N VAL A 5 -13.73 -12.19 -3.17
CA VAL A 5 -12.66 -11.33 -3.72
C VAL A 5 -12.18 -10.33 -2.67
N VAL A 6 -13.10 -9.70 -1.94
CA VAL A 6 -12.76 -8.77 -0.84
C VAL A 6 -11.98 -9.49 0.25
N ALA A 7 -12.47 -10.65 0.71
CA ALA A 7 -11.79 -11.44 1.75
C ALA A 7 -10.38 -11.89 1.31
N MET A 8 -10.22 -12.26 0.03
CA MET A 8 -8.92 -12.63 -0.52
C MET A 8 -7.97 -11.44 -0.50
N ARG A 9 -8.40 -10.25 -0.96
CA ARG A 9 -7.54 -9.07 -0.99
C ARG A 9 -7.19 -8.54 0.40
N ASP A 10 -8.12 -8.59 1.35
CA ASP A 10 -7.84 -8.25 2.76
C ASP A 10 -6.78 -9.18 3.36
N THR A 11 -6.86 -10.47 3.03
CA THR A 11 -5.85 -11.46 3.41
C THR A 11 -4.50 -11.10 2.80
N MET A 12 -4.46 -10.75 1.51
CA MET A 12 -3.23 -10.32 0.84
C MET A 12 -2.59 -9.10 1.52
N CYS A 13 -3.38 -8.06 1.83
CA CYS A 13 -2.88 -6.88 2.54
C CYS A 13 -2.27 -7.23 3.90
N SER A 14 -2.93 -8.12 4.64
CA SER A 14 -2.45 -8.57 5.95
C SER A 14 -1.18 -9.41 5.84
N SER A 15 -1.09 -10.31 4.86
CA SER A 15 0.12 -11.11 4.60
C SER A 15 1.29 -10.26 4.14
N LEU A 16 1.06 -9.28 3.26
CA LEU A 16 2.08 -8.35 2.78
C LEU A 16 2.63 -7.51 3.94
N GLN A 17 1.76 -6.96 4.77
CA GLN A 17 2.16 -6.22 5.97
C GLN A 17 2.95 -7.10 6.96
N ALA A 18 2.50 -8.33 7.23
CA ALA A 18 3.22 -9.25 8.12
C ALA A 18 4.60 -9.64 7.57
N SER A 19 4.73 -9.76 6.24
CA SER A 19 5.99 -10.09 5.58
C SER A 19 7.02 -8.96 5.60
N MET A 20 6.63 -7.72 5.93
CA MET A 20 7.55 -6.57 6.07
C MET A 20 8.71 -6.88 7.01
N LYS A 21 8.47 -7.70 8.05
CA LYS A 21 9.45 -8.04 9.08
C LYS A 21 10.45 -9.12 8.68
N PHE A 22 10.27 -9.79 7.53
CA PHE A 22 10.92 -11.08 7.27
C PHE A 22 11.62 -11.21 5.91
N GLN A 23 12.14 -10.13 5.31
CA GLN A 23 12.80 -10.27 4.02
C GLN A 23 14.15 -9.56 3.97
N ASP A 24 15.12 -10.23 3.33
CA ASP A 24 16.30 -9.58 2.76
C ASP A 24 15.80 -8.45 1.86
N ILE A 25 16.11 -7.21 2.24
CA ILE A 25 15.61 -6.02 1.56
C ILE A 25 16.47 -5.79 0.32
N SER A 26 16.13 -6.48 -0.76
CA SER A 26 16.66 -6.18 -2.09
C SER A 26 15.79 -5.16 -2.81
N ALA A 27 16.37 -4.46 -3.78
CA ALA A 27 15.65 -3.51 -4.63
C ALA A 27 14.41 -4.15 -5.30
N ASP A 28 14.53 -5.40 -5.74
CA ASP A 28 13.44 -6.13 -6.39
C ASP A 28 12.32 -6.49 -5.42
N VAL A 29 12.66 -6.83 -4.17
CA VAL A 29 11.66 -7.08 -3.12
C VAL A 29 10.87 -5.82 -2.82
N VAL A 30 11.55 -4.68 -2.64
CA VAL A 30 10.89 -3.39 -2.37
C VAL A 30 9.99 -2.98 -3.53
N ARG A 31 10.49 -3.06 -4.77
CA ARG A 31 9.71 -2.71 -5.97
C ARG A 31 8.50 -3.62 -6.14
N SER A 32 8.69 -4.93 -6.06
CA SER A 32 7.60 -5.92 -6.20
C SER A 32 6.52 -5.70 -5.14
N ARG A 33 6.93 -5.39 -3.91
CA ARG A 33 6.01 -5.08 -2.81
C ARG A 33 5.23 -3.80 -3.08
N ALA A 34 5.91 -2.70 -3.41
CA ALA A 34 5.27 -1.41 -3.71
C ALA A 34 4.29 -1.53 -4.91
N LEU A 35 4.69 -2.25 -5.97
CA LEU A 35 3.82 -2.53 -7.13
C LEU A 35 2.58 -3.34 -6.75
N SER A 36 2.78 -4.42 -6.00
CA SER A 36 1.68 -5.33 -5.61
C SER A 36 0.66 -4.62 -4.72
N ILE A 37 1.13 -3.89 -3.70
CA ILE A 37 0.26 -3.15 -2.79
C ILE A 37 -0.40 -1.97 -3.52
N GLY A 38 0.35 -1.22 -4.33
CA GLY A 38 -0.18 -0.10 -5.10
C GLY A 38 -1.30 -0.55 -6.04
N LYS A 39 -1.13 -1.66 -6.76
CA LYS A 39 -2.18 -2.24 -7.62
C LYS A 39 -3.44 -2.64 -6.86
N ILE A 40 -3.31 -3.11 -5.62
CA ILE A 40 -4.48 -3.40 -4.76
C ILE A 40 -5.20 -2.10 -4.39
N LEU A 41 -4.46 -1.07 -4.00
CA LEU A 41 -5.01 0.22 -3.55
C LEU A 41 -5.59 1.08 -4.69
N LEU A 42 -5.11 0.91 -5.93
CA LEU A 42 -5.72 1.52 -7.11
C LEU A 42 -7.17 1.08 -7.31
N ASP A 43 -7.50 -0.16 -6.91
CA ASP A 43 -8.87 -0.69 -6.91
C ASP A 43 -9.32 -0.97 -5.46
N HIS A 44 -9.36 0.09 -4.67
CA HIS A 44 -9.74 0.03 -3.25
C HIS A 44 -11.23 -0.30 -3.03
N ASN A 45 -12.07 -0.27 -4.07
CA ASN A 45 -13.47 -0.63 -3.95
C ASN A 45 -13.68 -2.12 -3.65
N ILE A 46 -12.66 -2.95 -3.92
CA ILE A 46 -12.70 -4.39 -3.70
C ILE A 46 -11.80 -4.84 -2.54
N ILE A 47 -11.53 -3.95 -1.59
CA ILE A 47 -10.91 -4.27 -0.30
C ILE A 47 -11.78 -3.74 0.85
N GLY A 48 -11.79 -4.44 1.97
CA GLY A 48 -12.45 -3.99 3.18
C GLY A 48 -11.63 -2.92 3.89
N MET A 49 -12.22 -2.31 4.92
CA MET A 49 -11.53 -1.28 5.73
C MET A 49 -10.22 -1.78 6.34
N SER A 50 -10.19 -3.03 6.81
CA SER A 50 -8.97 -3.65 7.35
C SER A 50 -7.90 -3.84 6.28
N GLY A 51 -8.28 -4.27 5.08
CA GLY A 51 -7.36 -4.38 3.94
C GLY A 51 -6.82 -3.02 3.53
N LEU A 52 -7.67 -2.01 3.43
CA LEU A 52 -7.28 -0.63 3.14
C LEU A 52 -6.26 -0.10 4.15
N TYR A 53 -6.50 -0.31 5.45
CA TYR A 53 -5.57 0.08 6.51
C TYR A 53 -4.21 -0.63 6.36
N ASN A 54 -4.23 -1.95 6.24
CA ASN A 54 -3.02 -2.77 6.20
C ASN A 54 -2.19 -2.51 4.94
N CYS A 55 -2.83 -2.46 3.77
CA CYS A 55 -2.14 -2.16 2.51
C CYS A 55 -1.59 -0.73 2.50
N THR A 56 -2.36 0.27 2.97
CA THR A 56 -1.85 1.64 3.02
C THR A 56 -0.66 1.76 3.96
N ALA A 57 -0.76 1.20 5.17
CA ALA A 57 0.34 1.20 6.13
C ALA A 57 1.60 0.52 5.56
N ALA A 58 1.44 -0.63 4.90
CA ALA A 58 2.55 -1.34 4.28
C ALA A 58 3.16 -0.57 3.10
N LEU A 59 2.37 0.11 2.27
CA LEU A 59 2.88 0.95 1.18
C LEU A 59 3.65 2.16 1.71
N VAL A 60 3.09 2.86 2.70
CA VAL A 60 3.74 4.00 3.37
C VAL A 60 5.07 3.56 3.97
N GLU A 61 5.10 2.46 4.72
CA GLU A 61 6.32 1.95 5.33
C GLU A 61 7.35 1.56 4.25
N THR A 62 6.91 0.93 3.15
CA THR A 62 7.79 0.57 2.02
C THR A 62 8.42 1.81 1.37
N VAL A 63 7.62 2.85 1.11
CA VAL A 63 8.08 4.10 0.46
C VAL A 63 9.00 4.89 1.38
N VAL A 64 8.66 5.01 2.67
CA VAL A 64 9.44 5.79 3.64
C VAL A 64 10.76 5.10 4.00
N ALA A 65 10.78 3.77 4.11
CA ALA A 65 11.99 3.03 4.45
C ALA A 65 12.97 2.91 3.29
N HIS A 66 12.48 2.83 2.05
CA HIS A 66 13.29 2.58 0.85
C HIS A 66 12.85 3.41 -0.36
N PRO A 67 12.85 4.76 -0.25
CA PRO A 67 12.40 5.65 -1.32
C PRO A 67 13.21 5.45 -2.62
N GLU A 68 14.49 5.10 -2.52
CA GLU A 68 15.39 4.88 -3.65
C GLU A 68 14.95 3.71 -4.55
N TYR A 69 14.18 2.75 -4.03
CA TYR A 69 13.67 1.62 -4.81
C TYR A 69 12.17 1.76 -5.11
N ALA A 70 11.41 2.30 -4.16
CA ALA A 70 9.95 2.48 -4.30
C ALA A 70 9.59 3.62 -5.26
N CYS A 71 10.42 4.65 -5.37
CA CYS A 71 10.16 5.84 -6.19
C CYS A 71 10.92 5.83 -7.53
N GLN A 72 11.12 4.65 -8.13
CA GLN A 72 11.75 4.51 -9.44
C GLN A 72 10.82 3.90 -10.49
N GLY A 73 10.82 4.49 -11.69
CA GLY A 73 10.10 3.99 -12.86
C GLY A 73 8.61 3.82 -12.63
N GLU A 74 8.05 2.70 -13.09
CA GLU A 74 6.63 2.36 -12.94
C GLU A 74 6.18 2.30 -11.46
N THR A 75 7.09 1.91 -10.56
CA THR A 75 6.79 1.81 -9.12
C THR A 75 6.43 3.17 -8.54
N PHE A 76 7.09 4.25 -8.98
CA PHE A 76 6.77 5.61 -8.55
C PHE A 76 5.35 6.01 -8.94
N GLU A 77 5.01 5.84 -10.22
CA GLU A 77 3.69 6.21 -10.74
C GLU A 77 2.57 5.44 -10.03
N ILE A 78 2.77 4.13 -9.84
CA ILE A 78 1.80 3.28 -9.15
C ILE A 78 1.68 3.64 -7.67
N ALA A 79 2.79 3.82 -6.96
CA ALA A 79 2.78 4.14 -5.53
C ALA A 79 2.17 5.52 -5.26
N SER A 80 2.58 6.54 -6.02
CA SER A 80 2.06 7.91 -5.89
C SER A 80 0.57 7.98 -6.23
N THR A 81 0.13 7.30 -7.29
CA THR A 81 -1.30 7.27 -7.67
C THR A 81 -2.13 6.51 -6.63
N ALA A 82 -1.63 5.37 -6.13
CA ALA A 82 -2.30 4.60 -5.08
C ALA A 82 -2.45 5.41 -3.78
N LEU A 83 -1.38 6.04 -3.31
CA LEU A 83 -1.41 6.89 -2.11
C LEU A 83 -2.32 8.11 -2.30
N SER A 84 -2.30 8.73 -3.47
CA SER A 84 -3.20 9.85 -3.79
C SER A 84 -4.68 9.42 -3.84
N THR A 85 -4.95 8.22 -4.36
CA THR A 85 -6.30 7.63 -4.39
C THR A 85 -6.81 7.36 -2.99
N VAL A 86 -5.95 6.85 -2.11
CA VAL A 86 -6.26 6.68 -0.69
C VAL A 86 -6.50 8.03 -0.03
N LEU A 87 -5.61 9.01 -0.23
CA LEU A 87 -5.74 10.36 0.33
C LEU A 87 -7.04 11.05 -0.09
N ALA A 88 -7.52 10.81 -1.31
CA ALA A 88 -8.78 11.35 -1.81
C ALA A 88 -10.02 10.88 -1.01
N GLN A 89 -9.92 9.79 -0.24
CA GLN A 89 -10.97 9.37 0.70
C GLN A 89 -11.06 10.29 1.94
N GLY A 90 -10.04 11.11 2.19
CA GLY A 90 -10.06 12.16 3.20
C GLY A 90 -10.39 11.66 4.61
N THR A 91 -11.44 12.22 5.21
CA THR A 91 -11.85 11.96 6.59
C THR A 91 -12.36 10.54 6.86
N SER A 92 -12.55 9.73 5.83
CA SER A 92 -12.88 8.30 5.97
C SER A 92 -11.70 7.45 6.44
N LEU A 93 -10.48 8.01 6.44
CA LEU A 93 -9.28 7.35 6.92
C LEU A 93 -8.96 7.74 8.37
N PRO A 94 -8.42 6.81 9.19
CA PRO A 94 -7.85 7.14 10.48
C PRO A 94 -6.73 8.20 10.33
N SER A 95 -6.66 9.16 11.25
CA SER A 95 -5.69 10.27 11.20
C SER A 95 -4.24 9.81 11.06
N ALA A 96 -3.85 8.74 11.79
CA ALA A 96 -2.53 8.15 11.70
C ALA A 96 -2.19 7.63 10.29
N LEU A 97 -3.18 7.12 9.56
CA LEU A 97 -3.02 6.67 8.18
C LEU A 97 -2.84 7.87 7.25
N LEU A 98 -3.64 8.92 7.45
CA LEU A 98 -3.60 10.16 6.67
C LEU A 98 -2.24 10.87 6.80
N GLU A 99 -1.71 10.95 8.03
CA GLU A 99 -0.36 11.46 8.29
C GLU A 99 0.71 10.59 7.63
N GLY A 100 0.56 9.27 7.67
CA GLY A 100 1.45 8.33 6.97
C GLY A 100 1.46 8.56 5.46
N VAL A 101 0.28 8.62 4.84
CA VAL A 101 0.12 8.87 3.39
C VAL A 101 0.72 10.22 3.01
N THR A 102 0.44 11.28 3.78
CA THR A 102 0.97 12.62 3.51
C THR A 102 2.49 12.64 3.52
N ARG A 103 3.13 11.99 4.51
CA ARG A 103 4.59 11.88 4.58
C ARG A 103 5.21 11.09 3.42
N ALA A 104 4.48 10.12 2.89
CA ALA A 104 4.98 9.28 1.80
C ALA A 104 4.92 9.97 0.42
N ILE A 105 4.14 11.05 0.27
CA ILE A 105 3.99 11.80 -0.98
C ILE A 105 4.61 13.21 -0.96
N SER A 106 5.09 13.67 0.21
CA SER A 106 5.75 14.97 0.41
C SER A 106 7.25 14.88 0.25
#